data_AF-A0A7W8ZQY6-F1
#
_entry.id   AF-A0A7W8ZQY6-F1
#
_cell.length_a   1.000
_cell.length_b   1.000
_cell.length_c   1.000
_cell.angle_alpha   90.00
_cell.angle_beta   90.00
_cell.angle_gamma   90.00
#
_symmetry.space_group_name_H-M   'P 1'
#
loop_
_entity.id
_entity.type
_entity.pdbx_description
1 polymer ?
#
loop_
_entity_poly.entity_id
_entity_poly.type
_entity_poly.pdbx_seq_one_letter_code
_entity_poly.pdbx_strand_id
1 'polypeptide(L)'
;MLKLRYELYEKVVSKVNDTKKNIDDEITLEAKLLYKQENFPFLDQVNKAATPQGSEYHKFFLDNNINYAFVPEFYSHQLRINDDKLYLDAERYIAVRQKVSLEGVLRSLIKDAFEIDYTVSYKGDDLLKMSPGKKGTVLLILFLQISSSEYPILIDQPEDNLDNRTIYELLCRMIKEKKKERQIIIVSHNANLVVATDTENIIVANQEGQTTQDEAGRYRFEYINGSLEHTRELDRGNKAILQKQGIKEHVCDILEGGNQAFKQRERKYAIK
;
A
#
# COMPACT_ATOMS: atom_id res chain seq x y z
N MET A 1 -34.06 -0.03 9.23
CA MET A 1 -32.70 0.35 9.69
C MET A 1 -31.62 -0.60 9.18
N LEU A 2 -31.74 -1.93 9.34
CA LEU A 2 -30.73 -2.89 8.85
C LEU A 2 -30.51 -2.86 7.34
N LYS A 3 -31.59 -2.88 6.55
CA LYS A 3 -31.52 -2.74 5.10
C LYS A 3 -30.81 -1.45 4.66
N LEU A 4 -31.14 -0.33 5.29
CA LEU A 4 -30.48 0.95 5.04
C LEU A 4 -28.99 0.89 5.38
N ARG A 5 -28.59 0.25 6.49
CA ARG A 5 -27.19 0.06 6.85
C ARG A 5 -26.44 -0.74 5.77
N TYR A 6 -27.02 -1.86 5.35
CA TYR A 6 -26.49 -2.68 4.25
C TYR A 6 -26.28 -1.84 2.97
N GLU A 7 -27.31 -1.11 2.55
CA GLU A 7 -27.24 -0.22 1.38
C GLU A 7 -26.19 0.89 1.53
N LEU A 8 -25.96 1.40 2.74
CA LEU A 8 -24.93 2.42 2.99
C LEU A 8 -23.51 1.85 2.84
N TYR A 9 -23.23 0.65 3.35
CA TYR A 9 -21.93 0.00 3.16
C TYR A 9 -21.68 -0.33 1.69
N GLU A 10 -22.68 -0.83 0.96
CA GLU A 10 -22.59 -1.07 -0.49
C GLU A 10 -22.29 0.23 -1.26
N LYS A 11 -22.90 1.35 -0.86
CA LYS A 11 -22.58 2.67 -1.46
C LYS A 11 -21.14 3.09 -1.20
N VAL A 12 -20.58 2.81 -0.01
CA VAL A 12 -19.17 3.09 0.28
C VAL A 12 -18.26 2.25 -0.62
N VAL A 13 -18.54 0.95 -0.74
CA VAL A 13 -17.79 0.03 -1.61
C VAL A 13 -17.85 0.48 -3.07
N SER A 14 -19.04 0.79 -3.58
CA SER A 14 -19.21 1.35 -4.94
C SER A 14 -18.38 2.61 -5.12
N LYS A 15 -18.46 3.57 -4.20
CA LYS A 15 -17.72 4.83 -4.30
C LYS A 15 -16.21 4.60 -4.38
N VAL A 16 -15.65 3.68 -3.59
CA VAL A 16 -14.23 3.34 -3.66
C VAL A 16 -13.90 2.73 -5.02
N ASN A 17 -14.68 1.75 -5.47
CA ASN A 17 -14.48 1.08 -6.75
C ASN A 17 -14.68 2.00 -7.97
N ASP A 18 -15.50 3.04 -7.84
CA ASP A 18 -15.76 4.00 -8.92
C ASP A 18 -14.66 5.08 -8.99
N THR A 19 -14.09 5.47 -7.84
CA THR A 19 -13.17 6.63 -7.77
C THR A 19 -11.70 6.26 -7.60
N LYS A 20 -11.39 5.05 -7.11
CA LYS A 20 -10.03 4.63 -6.71
C LYS A 20 -9.61 3.29 -7.29
N LYS A 21 -10.40 2.69 -8.18
CA LYS A 21 -10.11 1.36 -8.74
C LYS A 21 -8.79 1.27 -9.47
N ASN A 22 -8.42 2.27 -10.26
CA ASN A 22 -7.13 2.34 -10.92
C ASN A 22 -6.30 3.38 -10.18
N ILE A 23 -5.36 2.93 -9.36
CA ILE A 23 -4.41 3.80 -8.66
C ILE A 23 -3.30 4.21 -9.62
N ASP A 24 -2.94 3.28 -10.52
CA ASP A 24 -1.97 3.44 -11.59
C ASP A 24 -2.34 2.48 -12.73
N ASP A 25 -1.73 2.62 -13.91
CA ASP A 25 -1.98 1.73 -15.07
C ASP A 25 -1.78 0.25 -14.72
N GLU A 26 -0.86 -0.05 -13.79
CA GLU A 26 -0.52 -1.41 -13.41
C GLU A 26 -1.05 -1.82 -12.03
N ILE A 27 -1.66 -0.88 -11.28
CA ILE A 27 -2.09 -1.09 -9.88
C ILE A 27 -3.56 -0.79 -9.71
N THR A 28 -4.28 -1.81 -9.24
CA THR A 28 -5.72 -1.75 -9.02
C THR A 28 -6.06 -1.96 -7.55
N LEU A 29 -7.13 -1.30 -7.12
CA LEU A 29 -7.74 -1.45 -5.80
C LEU A 29 -9.18 -1.93 -5.98
N GLU A 30 -9.53 -2.99 -5.29
CA GLU A 30 -10.90 -3.51 -5.25
C GLU A 30 -11.37 -3.53 -3.79
N ALA A 31 -12.47 -2.83 -3.52
CA ALA A 31 -13.19 -2.93 -2.26
C ALA A 31 -14.31 -3.96 -2.38
N LYS A 32 -14.45 -4.81 -1.36
CA LYS A 32 -15.54 -5.77 -1.23
C LYS A 32 -16.13 -5.70 0.16
N LEU A 33 -17.44 -5.90 0.24
CA LEU A 33 -18.13 -6.03 1.51
C LEU A 33 -18.09 -7.49 1.95
N LEU A 34 -17.44 -7.75 3.08
CA LEU A 34 -17.36 -9.06 3.70
C LEU A 34 -18.22 -9.14 4.94
N TYR A 35 -18.69 -10.35 5.20
CA TYR A 35 -19.50 -10.70 6.35
C TYR A 35 -18.97 -11.97 6.97
N LYS A 36 -17.92 -11.86 7.77
CA LYS A 36 -17.28 -13.05 8.33
C LYS A 36 -18.19 -13.74 9.33
N GLN A 37 -18.27 -15.06 9.24
CA GLN A 37 -19.08 -15.87 10.16
C GLN A 37 -18.68 -15.67 11.63
N GLU A 38 -17.37 -15.56 11.90
CA GLU A 38 -16.81 -15.32 13.23
C GLU A 38 -17.29 -14.00 13.88
N ASN A 39 -17.71 -13.03 13.05
CA ASN A 39 -18.18 -11.73 13.52
C ASN A 39 -19.71 -11.68 13.66
N PHE A 40 -20.44 -12.77 13.38
CA PHE A 40 -21.90 -12.82 13.42
C PHE A 40 -22.41 -13.56 14.67
N PRO A 41 -22.76 -12.84 15.76
CA PRO A 41 -23.01 -13.46 17.07
C PRO A 41 -24.30 -14.28 17.15
N PHE A 42 -25.17 -14.18 16.13
CA PHE A 42 -26.35 -15.02 16.06
C PHE A 42 -25.97 -16.50 15.97
N LEU A 43 -24.85 -16.82 15.31
CA LEU A 43 -24.38 -18.20 15.17
C LEU A 43 -24.04 -18.86 16.51
N ASP A 44 -23.66 -18.07 17.52
CA ASP A 44 -23.35 -18.58 18.85
C ASP A 44 -24.61 -19.01 19.61
N GLN A 45 -25.76 -18.44 19.26
CA GLN A 45 -27.05 -18.74 19.89
C GLN A 45 -27.74 -19.95 19.25
N VAL A 46 -27.33 -20.37 18.05
CA VAL A 46 -27.92 -21.50 17.33
C VAL A 46 -27.37 -22.83 17.86
N ASN A 47 -28.27 -23.79 18.08
CA ASN A 47 -27.90 -25.18 18.29
C ASN A 47 -27.75 -25.87 16.93
N LYS A 48 -26.53 -25.81 16.39
CA LYS A 48 -26.19 -26.31 15.04
C LYS A 48 -26.53 -27.79 14.84
N ALA A 49 -26.33 -28.63 15.86
CA ALA A 49 -26.58 -30.07 15.79
C ALA A 49 -28.07 -30.42 15.76
N ALA A 50 -28.92 -29.60 16.39
CA ALA A 50 -30.35 -29.80 16.44
C ALA A 50 -31.13 -29.06 15.35
N THR A 51 -30.43 -28.33 14.46
CA THR A 51 -31.06 -27.54 13.41
C THR A 51 -31.36 -28.41 12.18
N PRO A 52 -32.63 -28.47 11.72
CA PRO A 52 -33.00 -29.29 10.55
C PRO A 52 -32.28 -28.84 9.27
N GLN A 53 -32.02 -29.78 8.36
CA GLN A 53 -31.29 -29.48 7.12
C GLN A 53 -32.02 -28.49 6.18
N GLY A 54 -33.36 -28.47 6.22
CA GLY A 54 -34.21 -27.51 5.50
C GLY A 54 -34.49 -26.21 6.26
N SER A 55 -33.81 -25.97 7.38
CA SER A 55 -34.02 -24.77 8.18
C SER A 55 -33.47 -23.51 7.48
N GLU A 56 -34.14 -22.39 7.74
CA GLU A 56 -33.75 -21.04 7.29
C GLU A 56 -32.34 -20.65 7.78
N TYR A 57 -31.82 -21.32 8.83
CA TYR A 57 -30.44 -21.17 9.30
C TYR A 57 -29.41 -21.30 8.16
N HIS A 58 -29.60 -22.21 7.22
CA HIS A 58 -28.64 -22.44 6.13
C HIS A 58 -28.62 -21.31 5.10
N LYS A 59 -29.68 -20.49 5.02
CA LYS A 59 -29.72 -19.32 4.12
C LYS A 59 -28.85 -18.16 4.59
N PHE A 60 -28.37 -18.18 5.84
CA PHE A 60 -27.41 -17.21 6.35
C PHE A 60 -26.00 -17.39 5.79
N PHE A 61 -25.71 -18.42 5.01
CA PHE A 61 -24.34 -18.69 4.51
C PHE A 61 -24.25 -18.54 3.00
N LEU A 62 -23.17 -17.90 2.53
CA LEU A 62 -22.80 -17.76 1.13
C LEU A 62 -21.27 -17.76 1.00
N ASP A 63 -20.69 -18.74 0.29
CA ASP A 63 -19.26 -18.83 -0.02
C ASP A 63 -18.33 -18.54 1.17
N ASN A 64 -18.56 -19.25 2.29
CA ASN A 64 -17.87 -19.11 3.58
C ASN A 64 -18.13 -17.79 4.35
N ASN A 65 -18.93 -16.88 3.83
CA ASN A 65 -19.38 -15.67 4.51
C ASN A 65 -20.86 -15.76 4.92
N ILE A 66 -21.33 -14.74 5.61
CA ILE A 66 -22.75 -14.53 5.92
C ILE A 66 -23.44 -13.87 4.74
N ASN A 67 -24.57 -14.44 4.34
CA ASN A 67 -25.51 -13.80 3.44
C ASN A 67 -26.28 -12.71 4.19
N TYR A 68 -25.68 -11.53 4.33
CA TYR A 68 -26.29 -10.45 5.09
C TYR A 68 -27.54 -9.87 4.41
N ALA A 69 -27.70 -10.04 3.09
CA ALA A 69 -28.92 -9.63 2.40
C ALA A 69 -30.17 -10.36 2.94
N PHE A 70 -30.00 -11.58 3.46
CA PHE A 70 -31.06 -12.34 4.12
C PHE A 70 -31.39 -11.87 5.54
N VAL A 71 -30.45 -11.21 6.25
CA VAL A 71 -30.65 -10.79 7.65
C VAL A 71 -31.84 -9.82 7.81
N PRO A 72 -31.99 -8.75 7.00
CA PRO A 72 -33.17 -7.89 7.06
C PRO A 72 -34.48 -8.61 6.74
N GLU A 73 -34.47 -9.56 5.80
CA GLU A 73 -35.64 -10.37 5.45
C GLU A 73 -36.05 -11.26 6.63
N PHE A 74 -35.09 -11.99 7.20
CA PHE A 74 -35.30 -12.83 8.38
C PHE A 74 -35.82 -12.01 9.57
N TYR A 75 -35.20 -10.85 9.84
CA TYR A 75 -35.59 -9.94 10.91
C TYR A 75 -37.00 -9.36 10.75
N SER A 76 -37.54 -9.30 9.52
CA SER A 76 -38.90 -8.79 9.25
C SER A 76 -40.01 -9.75 9.67
N HIS A 77 -39.70 -11.02 9.91
CA HIS A 77 -40.65 -12.01 10.39
C HIS A 77 -41.04 -11.76 11.85
N GLN A 78 -42.24 -12.19 12.25
CA GLN A 78 -42.66 -12.16 13.64
C GLN A 78 -41.99 -13.30 14.43
N LEU A 79 -40.74 -13.07 14.80
CA LEU A 79 -39.92 -14.03 15.51
C LEU A 79 -40.44 -14.26 16.93
N ARG A 80 -40.52 -15.52 17.34
CA ARG A 80 -40.85 -15.92 18.71
C ARG A 80 -39.93 -17.04 19.17
N ILE A 81 -39.57 -17.01 20.44
CA ILE A 81 -38.85 -18.13 21.06
C ILE A 81 -39.83 -18.88 21.95
N ASN A 82 -39.90 -20.19 21.76
CA ASN A 82 -40.57 -21.10 22.67
C ASN A 82 -39.68 -22.32 22.86
N ASP A 83 -39.39 -22.66 24.12
CA ASP A 83 -38.36 -23.61 24.50
C ASP A 83 -37.01 -23.29 23.81
N ASP A 84 -36.35 -24.31 23.23
CA ASP A 84 -35.08 -24.19 22.53
C ASP A 84 -35.27 -23.95 21.01
N LYS A 85 -36.37 -23.29 20.60
CA LYS A 85 -36.69 -23.05 19.19
C LYS A 85 -37.07 -21.59 18.92
N LEU A 86 -36.39 -20.99 17.95
CA LEU A 86 -36.73 -19.71 17.34
C LEU A 86 -37.64 -19.95 16.14
N TYR A 87 -38.92 -19.66 16.29
CA TYR A 87 -39.92 -19.84 15.24
C TYR A 87 -40.00 -18.58 14.37
N LEU A 88 -40.05 -18.81 13.05
CA LEU A 88 -40.41 -17.80 12.06
C LEU A 88 -41.91 -17.81 11.79
N ASP A 89 -42.55 -18.99 11.88
CA ASP A 89 -44.00 -19.18 11.81
C ASP A 89 -44.44 -20.45 12.57
N ALA A 90 -45.55 -21.07 12.18
CA ALA A 90 -46.07 -22.28 12.83
C ALA A 90 -45.21 -23.53 12.54
N GLU A 91 -44.55 -23.61 11.40
CA GLU A 91 -43.87 -24.82 10.91
C GLU A 91 -42.35 -24.64 10.81
N ARG A 92 -41.88 -23.41 10.53
CA ARG A 92 -40.46 -23.10 10.33
C ARG A 92 -39.82 -22.57 11.60
N TYR A 93 -38.71 -23.19 11.99
CA TYR A 93 -37.91 -22.79 13.15
C TYR A 93 -36.40 -23.04 12.97
N ILE A 94 -35.61 -22.38 13.82
CA ILE A 94 -34.18 -22.62 14.04
C ILE A 94 -34.01 -23.11 15.48
N ALA A 95 -33.29 -24.20 15.68
CA ALA A 95 -32.97 -24.68 17.03
C ALA A 95 -31.95 -23.73 17.67
N VAL A 96 -32.24 -23.23 18.86
CA VAL A 96 -31.34 -22.35 19.63
C VAL A 96 -30.80 -23.08 20.85
N ARG A 97 -29.74 -22.55 21.46
CA ARG A 97 -29.20 -23.07 22.72
C ARG A 97 -30.17 -22.75 23.87
N GLN A 98 -30.02 -23.49 24.96
CA GLN A 98 -30.78 -23.24 26.18
C GLN A 98 -30.54 -21.82 26.70
N LYS A 99 -31.59 -21.23 27.30
CA LYS A 99 -31.59 -19.88 27.91
C LYS A 99 -31.35 -18.74 26.92
N VAL A 100 -31.52 -18.96 25.63
CA VAL A 100 -31.53 -17.88 24.63
C VAL A 100 -32.84 -17.10 24.74
N SER A 101 -32.76 -15.77 24.83
CA SER A 101 -33.92 -14.88 24.83
C SER A 101 -34.17 -14.29 23.44
N LEU A 102 -35.42 -13.93 23.15
CA LEU A 102 -35.77 -13.26 21.89
C LEU A 102 -34.99 -11.95 21.72
N GLU A 103 -34.85 -11.18 22.81
CA GLU A 103 -34.03 -9.98 22.82
C GLU A 103 -32.57 -10.28 22.44
N GLY A 104 -31.97 -11.33 23.01
CA GLY A 104 -30.61 -11.75 22.69
C GLY A 104 -30.44 -12.10 21.21
N VAL A 105 -31.41 -12.81 20.62
CA VAL A 105 -31.42 -13.12 19.19
C VAL A 105 -31.49 -11.84 18.37
N LEU A 106 -32.47 -10.97 18.65
CA LEU A 106 -32.66 -9.73 17.90
C LEU A 106 -31.40 -8.84 17.98
N ARG A 107 -30.80 -8.69 19.16
CA ARG A 107 -29.54 -7.94 19.34
C ARG A 107 -28.39 -8.52 18.54
N SER A 108 -28.27 -9.86 18.49
CA SER A 108 -27.23 -10.52 17.73
C SER A 108 -27.40 -10.40 16.21
N LEU A 109 -28.64 -10.44 15.71
CA LEU A 109 -28.94 -10.25 14.29
C LEU A 109 -28.64 -8.83 13.82
N ILE A 110 -28.88 -7.82 14.66
CA ILE A 110 -28.69 -6.40 14.30
C ILE A 110 -27.29 -5.86 14.53
N LYS A 111 -26.40 -6.66 15.13
CA LYS A 111 -25.03 -6.23 15.40
C LYS A 111 -24.34 -5.90 14.09
N ASP A 112 -23.58 -4.80 14.11
CA ASP A 112 -22.73 -4.43 12.99
C ASP A 112 -21.56 -5.41 12.91
N ALA A 113 -21.52 -6.17 11.82
CA ALA A 113 -20.50 -7.17 11.52
C ALA A 113 -19.94 -6.98 10.10
N PHE A 114 -20.14 -5.78 9.53
CA PHE A 114 -19.68 -5.45 8.19
C PHE A 114 -18.17 -5.19 8.20
N GLU A 115 -17.46 -5.80 7.27
CA GLU A 115 -16.03 -5.54 7.05
C GLU A 115 -15.84 -5.14 5.59
N ILE A 116 -15.15 -4.03 5.34
CA ILE A 116 -14.76 -3.68 3.98
C ILE A 116 -13.35 -4.22 3.78
N ASP A 117 -13.23 -5.21 2.91
CA ASP A 117 -11.96 -5.76 2.49
C ASP A 117 -11.43 -4.99 1.28
N TYR A 118 -10.12 -4.74 1.28
CA TYR A 118 -9.44 -4.02 0.22
C TYR A 118 -8.36 -4.93 -0.37
N THR A 119 -8.60 -5.36 -1.60
CA THR A 119 -7.62 -6.13 -2.37
C THR A 119 -6.85 -5.20 -3.28
N VAL A 120 -5.53 -5.15 -3.12
CA VAL A 120 -4.64 -4.45 -4.05
C VAL A 120 -3.97 -5.46 -4.97
N SER A 121 -4.00 -5.21 -6.27
CA SER A 121 -3.31 -6.04 -7.26
C SER A 121 -2.33 -5.22 -8.09
N TYR A 122 -1.14 -5.77 -8.36
CA TYR A 122 -0.14 -5.19 -9.26
C TYR A 122 0.21 -6.18 -10.37
N LYS A 123 0.00 -5.80 -11.63
CA LYS A 123 0.14 -6.68 -12.81
C LYS A 123 -0.67 -7.98 -12.71
N GLY A 124 -1.84 -7.92 -12.07
CA GLY A 124 -2.72 -9.07 -11.87
C GLY A 124 -2.37 -9.98 -10.68
N ASP A 125 -1.22 -9.76 -10.02
CA ASP A 125 -0.89 -10.46 -8.78
C ASP A 125 -1.50 -9.73 -7.57
N ASP A 126 -2.05 -10.49 -6.64
CA ASP A 126 -2.50 -9.99 -5.33
C ASP A 126 -1.29 -9.59 -4.47
N LEU A 127 -1.33 -8.38 -3.90
CA LEU A 127 -0.30 -7.82 -3.03
C LEU A 127 0.12 -8.76 -1.90
N LEU A 128 -0.82 -9.52 -1.33
CA LEU A 128 -0.54 -10.45 -0.22
C LEU A 128 0.25 -11.69 -0.66
N LYS A 129 0.28 -12.00 -1.96
CA LYS A 129 0.99 -13.14 -2.54
C LYS A 129 2.35 -12.75 -3.15
N MET A 130 2.70 -11.47 -3.12
CA MET A 130 3.95 -10.97 -3.71
C MET A 130 5.18 -11.25 -2.82
N SER A 131 6.36 -11.25 -3.46
CA SER A 131 7.63 -11.27 -2.72
C SER A 131 7.76 -9.99 -1.86
N PRO A 132 8.53 -10.05 -0.75
CA PRO A 132 8.71 -8.89 0.13
C PRO A 132 9.18 -7.61 -0.59
N GLY A 133 10.11 -7.75 -1.54
CA GLY A 133 10.61 -6.61 -2.34
C GLY A 133 9.52 -5.98 -3.20
N LYS A 134 8.79 -6.80 -3.98
CA LYS A 134 7.67 -6.34 -4.84
C LYS A 134 6.54 -5.71 -4.01
N LYS A 135 6.25 -6.30 -2.83
CA LYS A 135 5.26 -5.77 -1.89
C LYS A 135 5.68 -4.39 -1.36
N GLY A 136 6.94 -4.22 -0.99
CA GLY A 136 7.51 -2.94 -0.55
C GLY A 136 7.35 -1.85 -1.61
N THR A 137 7.61 -2.17 -2.88
CA THR A 137 7.39 -1.26 -4.02
C THR A 137 5.95 -0.79 -4.08
N VAL A 138 5.00 -1.73 -4.12
CA VAL A 138 3.58 -1.41 -4.30
C VAL A 138 3.06 -0.61 -3.10
N LEU A 139 3.52 -0.90 -1.88
CA LEU A 139 3.15 -0.12 -0.69
C LEU A 139 3.64 1.33 -0.76
N LEU A 140 4.90 1.56 -1.17
CA LEU A 140 5.43 2.91 -1.36
C LEU A 140 4.58 3.69 -2.38
N ILE A 141 4.18 3.00 -3.44
CA ILE A 141 3.34 3.56 -4.50
C ILE A 141 1.96 3.93 -3.99
N LEU A 142 1.28 3.01 -3.31
CA LEU A 142 -0.02 3.28 -2.70
C LEU A 142 0.07 4.48 -1.75
N PHE A 143 1.13 4.57 -0.95
CA PHE A 143 1.34 5.68 -0.04
C PHE A 143 1.47 7.02 -0.78
N LEU A 144 2.25 7.05 -1.87
CA LEU A 144 2.42 8.25 -2.68
C LEU A 144 1.13 8.67 -3.39
N GLN A 145 0.35 7.73 -3.93
CA GLN A 145 -0.84 8.04 -4.73
C GLN A 145 -2.10 8.30 -3.90
N ILE A 146 -2.33 7.51 -2.84
CA ILE A 146 -3.55 7.62 -2.03
C ILE A 146 -3.49 8.84 -1.11
N SER A 147 -2.29 9.24 -0.68
CA SER A 147 -2.14 10.37 0.23
C SER A 147 -2.45 11.70 -0.47
N SER A 148 -3.53 12.35 -0.04
CA SER A 148 -3.85 13.74 -0.38
C SER A 148 -3.18 14.76 0.55
N SER A 149 -2.22 14.32 1.36
CA SER A 149 -1.45 15.20 2.25
C SER A 149 -0.50 16.06 1.44
N GLU A 150 -0.48 17.35 1.72
CA GLU A 150 0.46 18.33 1.12
C GLU A 150 1.79 18.43 1.90
N TYR A 151 1.87 17.90 3.12
CA TYR A 151 3.09 17.94 3.94
C TYR A 151 4.29 17.28 3.25
N PRO A 152 5.52 17.80 3.35
CA PRO A 152 6.69 17.19 2.72
C PRO A 152 6.89 15.70 3.09
N ILE A 153 7.43 14.90 2.16
CA ILE A 153 7.89 13.53 2.42
C ILE A 153 9.41 13.49 2.38
N LEU A 154 10.01 12.81 3.36
CA LEU A 154 11.39 12.37 3.30
C LEU A 154 11.41 10.86 3.05
N ILE A 155 12.11 10.43 2.01
CA ILE A 155 12.26 9.01 1.63
C ILE A 155 13.75 8.69 1.61
N ASP A 156 14.17 7.74 2.44
CA ASP A 156 15.54 7.28 2.51
C ASP A 156 15.69 5.97 1.74
N GLN A 157 16.58 5.96 0.76
CA GLN A 157 16.93 4.81 -0.09
C GLN A 157 15.73 3.98 -0.58
N PRO A 158 14.74 4.57 -1.29
CA PRO A 158 13.61 3.81 -1.81
C PRO A 158 14.00 2.71 -2.80
N GLU A 159 15.23 2.71 -3.31
CA GLU A 159 15.80 1.74 -4.26
C GLU A 159 16.25 0.40 -3.67
N ASP A 160 16.53 0.29 -2.37
CA ASP A 160 17.34 -0.81 -1.82
C ASP A 160 16.77 -2.23 -2.04
N ASN A 161 15.46 -2.34 -2.32
CA ASN A 161 14.78 -3.61 -2.60
C ASN A 161 14.16 -3.69 -3.99
N LEU A 162 14.53 -2.77 -4.88
CA LEU A 162 13.97 -2.62 -6.22
C LEU A 162 15.02 -2.92 -7.28
N ASP A 163 14.64 -3.66 -8.32
CA ASP A 163 15.48 -3.76 -9.50
C ASP A 163 15.45 -2.43 -10.28
N ASN A 164 16.54 -2.13 -11.01
CA ASN A 164 16.69 -0.87 -11.75
C ASN A 164 15.57 -0.60 -12.75
N ARG A 165 14.94 -1.64 -13.31
CA ARG A 165 13.83 -1.47 -14.25
C ARG A 165 12.59 -1.00 -13.51
N THR A 166 12.26 -1.61 -12.37
CA THR A 166 11.16 -1.16 -11.51
C THR A 166 11.37 0.27 -10.99
N ILE A 167 12.61 0.62 -10.61
CA ILE A 167 12.94 2.00 -10.21
C ILE A 167 12.61 2.97 -11.34
N TYR A 168 13.07 2.68 -12.56
CA TYR A 168 12.93 3.59 -13.70
C TYR A 168 11.49 3.67 -14.24
N GLU A 169 10.86 2.53 -14.52
CA GLU A 169 9.54 2.47 -15.18
C GLU A 169 8.40 2.94 -14.27
N LEU A 170 8.54 2.70 -12.96
CA LEU A 170 7.44 2.88 -12.00
C LEU A 170 7.74 3.98 -10.99
N LEU A 171 8.81 3.84 -10.19
CA LEU A 171 9.08 4.78 -9.10
C LEU A 171 9.41 6.19 -9.62
N CYS A 172 10.27 6.31 -10.64
CA CYS A 172 10.61 7.62 -11.21
C CYS A 172 9.39 8.33 -11.83
N ARG A 173 8.55 7.59 -12.57
CA ARG A 173 7.31 8.13 -13.14
C ARG A 173 6.39 8.65 -12.05
N MET A 174 6.23 7.89 -10.97
CA MET A 174 5.37 8.28 -9.87
C MET A 174 5.86 9.47 -9.07
N ILE A 175 7.17 9.55 -8.79
CA ILE A 175 7.75 10.73 -8.15
C ILE A 175 7.48 11.97 -9.01
N LYS A 176 7.64 11.87 -10.34
CA LYS A 176 7.38 12.99 -11.26
C LYS A 176 5.94 13.47 -11.25
N GLU A 177 4.98 12.56 -11.14
CA GLU A 177 3.58 12.96 -11.00
C GLU A 177 3.32 13.58 -9.63
N LYS A 178 3.79 12.93 -8.56
CA LYS A 178 3.43 13.36 -7.21
C LYS A 178 4.15 14.64 -6.75
N LYS A 179 5.36 14.91 -7.24
CA LYS A 179 6.11 16.12 -6.89
C LYS A 179 5.41 17.42 -7.31
N LYS A 180 4.45 17.36 -8.25
CA LYS A 180 3.62 18.49 -8.68
C LYS A 180 2.65 18.97 -7.59
N GLU A 181 2.26 18.06 -6.70
CA GLU A 181 1.27 18.31 -5.65
C GLU A 181 1.90 18.38 -4.25
N ARG A 182 3.13 17.85 -4.09
CA ARG A 182 3.74 17.59 -2.79
C ARG A 182 5.25 17.66 -2.86
N GLN A 183 5.90 18.30 -1.89
CA GLN A 183 7.36 18.28 -1.81
C GLN A 183 7.86 16.88 -1.43
N ILE A 184 8.82 16.35 -2.20
CA ILE A 184 9.46 15.05 -1.96
C ILE A 184 10.97 15.27 -1.86
N ILE A 185 11.56 14.83 -0.75
CA ILE A 185 13.01 14.83 -0.51
C ILE A 185 13.45 13.37 -0.50
N ILE A 186 14.39 13.02 -1.38
CA ILE A 186 14.87 11.64 -1.53
C ILE A 186 16.36 11.61 -1.23
N VAL A 187 16.76 10.70 -0.37
CA VAL A 187 18.17 10.32 -0.19
C VAL A 187 18.40 9.07 -1.01
N SER A 188 19.31 9.13 -1.99
CA SER A 188 19.54 8.02 -2.91
C SER A 188 20.99 8.00 -3.40
N HIS A 189 21.44 6.79 -3.71
CA HIS A 189 22.70 6.53 -4.42
C HIS A 189 22.46 6.00 -5.84
N ASN A 190 21.21 6.03 -6.33
CA ASN A 190 20.82 5.51 -7.63
C ASN A 190 20.70 6.63 -8.67
N ALA A 191 21.48 6.53 -9.75
CA ALA A 191 21.46 7.47 -10.88
C ALA A 191 20.07 7.71 -11.46
N ASN A 192 19.26 6.66 -11.56
CA ASN A 192 17.92 6.75 -12.15
C ASN A 192 17.00 7.63 -11.30
N LEU A 193 17.14 7.60 -9.97
CA LEU A 193 16.32 8.43 -9.07
C LEU A 193 16.75 9.89 -9.05
N VAL A 194 18.03 10.19 -9.31
CA VAL A 194 18.52 11.57 -9.38
C VAL A 194 18.19 12.19 -10.75
N VAL A 195 18.41 11.44 -11.83
CA VAL A 195 18.34 11.96 -13.19
C VAL A 195 16.95 11.77 -13.82
N ALA A 196 16.33 10.60 -13.69
CA ALA A 196 15.10 10.29 -14.44
C ALA A 196 13.81 10.82 -13.79
N THR A 197 13.91 11.40 -12.60
CA THR A 197 12.82 12.02 -11.83
C THR A 197 12.67 13.52 -12.12
N ASP A 198 13.48 14.08 -13.03
CA ASP A 198 13.54 15.51 -13.34
C ASP A 198 13.77 16.38 -12.09
N THR A 199 14.67 15.94 -11.19
CA THR A 199 14.92 16.59 -9.90
C THR A 199 15.23 18.08 -10.05
N GLU A 200 14.48 18.94 -9.36
CA GLU A 200 14.64 20.40 -9.43
C GLU A 200 15.89 20.91 -8.69
N ASN A 201 16.26 20.24 -7.60
CA ASN A 201 17.41 20.60 -6.78
C ASN A 201 18.11 19.35 -6.25
N ILE A 202 19.36 19.17 -6.64
CA ILE A 202 20.21 18.08 -6.19
C ILE A 202 21.10 18.62 -5.08
N ILE A 203 21.21 17.87 -3.97
CA ILE A 203 22.13 18.19 -2.88
C ILE A 203 23.20 17.10 -2.85
N VAL A 204 24.42 17.48 -3.21
CA VAL A 204 25.58 16.59 -3.14
C VAL A 204 26.18 16.72 -1.75
N ALA A 205 26.23 15.60 -1.03
CA ALA A 205 26.86 15.51 0.27
C ALA A 205 28.28 14.93 0.13
N ASN A 206 29.25 15.55 0.79
CA ASN A 206 30.59 15.01 0.95
C ASN A 206 30.89 14.86 2.44
N GLN A 207 31.23 13.65 2.86
CA GLN A 207 31.74 13.39 4.20
C GLN A 207 33.26 13.27 4.13
N GLU A 208 33.95 13.97 5.02
CA GLU A 208 35.39 13.85 5.18
C GLU A 208 35.73 12.42 5.68
N GLY A 209 36.20 11.57 4.77
CA GLY A 209 36.57 10.18 5.00
C GLY A 209 38.07 9.97 4.79
N GLN A 210 38.81 9.77 5.88
CA GLN A 210 40.23 9.35 5.94
C GLN A 210 41.29 10.25 5.28
N THR A 211 41.00 11.50 4.96
CA THR A 211 42.05 12.45 4.53
C THR A 211 42.48 13.29 5.72
N THR A 212 43.78 13.27 6.02
CA THR A 212 44.41 13.95 7.15
C THR A 212 44.14 15.45 7.14
N GLN A 213 43.94 15.99 8.34
CA GLN A 213 43.38 17.29 8.75
C GLN A 213 43.90 18.57 8.09
N ASP A 214 44.77 18.53 7.09
CA ASP A 214 45.51 19.73 6.71
C ASP A 214 44.99 20.44 5.47
N GLU A 215 44.28 19.80 4.53
CA GLU A 215 43.87 20.51 3.30
C GLU A 215 42.53 20.05 2.72
N ALA A 216 41.50 20.86 3.05
CA ALA A 216 40.24 21.08 2.33
C ALA A 216 38.95 20.39 2.80
N GLY A 217 38.45 20.92 3.92
CA GLY A 217 37.05 20.92 4.32
C GLY A 217 36.92 21.80 5.57
N ARG A 218 35.92 22.68 5.67
CA ARG A 218 35.71 23.46 6.92
C ARG A 218 34.94 22.65 7.97
N TYR A 219 34.22 21.62 7.52
CA TYR A 219 33.29 20.83 8.33
C TYR A 219 33.35 19.36 7.93
N ARG A 220 33.09 18.45 8.89
CA ARG A 220 33.02 16.99 8.67
C ARG A 220 32.06 16.57 7.55
N PHE A 221 30.98 17.32 7.39
CA PHE A 221 30.00 17.16 6.33
C PHE A 221 29.87 18.47 5.59
N GLU A 222 30.05 18.42 4.27
CA GLU A 222 29.87 19.55 3.39
C GLU A 222 28.78 19.23 2.37
N TYR A 223 28.10 20.28 1.90
CA TYR A 223 27.01 20.16 0.95
C TYR A 223 27.13 21.25 -0.11
N ILE A 224 26.80 20.90 -1.35
CA ILE A 224 26.57 21.84 -2.44
C ILE A 224 25.27 21.44 -3.13
N ASN A 225 24.50 22.43 -3.58
CA ASN A 225 23.26 22.17 -4.27
C ASN A 225 23.14 22.97 -5.56
N GLY A 226 22.28 22.47 -6.45
CA GLY A 226 21.96 23.12 -7.70
C GLY A 226 21.13 22.21 -8.60
N SER A 227 20.82 22.70 -9.80
CA SER A 227 20.14 21.90 -10.81
C SER A 227 21.11 20.92 -11.48
N LEU A 228 20.57 19.88 -12.12
CA LEU A 228 21.38 18.90 -12.85
C LEU A 228 22.18 19.54 -14.00
N GLU A 229 21.70 20.65 -14.56
CA GLU A 229 22.32 21.39 -15.66
C GLU A 229 23.50 22.25 -15.21
N HIS A 230 23.72 22.43 -13.90
CA HIS A 230 24.86 23.19 -13.39
C HIS A 230 26.17 22.42 -13.66
N THR A 231 26.84 22.79 -14.75
CA THR A 231 28.11 22.22 -15.20
C THR A 231 29.26 23.19 -14.94
N ARG A 232 30.37 22.64 -14.44
CA ARG A 232 31.64 23.36 -14.30
C ARG A 232 32.78 22.36 -14.46
N GLU A 233 33.74 22.69 -15.33
CA GLU A 233 34.93 21.87 -15.55
C GLU A 233 35.72 21.67 -14.26
N LEU A 234 36.38 20.51 -14.17
CA LEU A 234 37.18 20.12 -13.02
C LEU A 234 38.36 21.08 -12.81
N ASP A 235 38.25 21.90 -11.77
CA ASP A 235 39.32 22.75 -11.26
C ASP A 235 40.24 21.95 -10.36
N ARG A 236 41.36 21.48 -10.93
CA ARG A 236 42.39 20.73 -10.20
C ARG A 236 43.16 21.58 -9.19
N GLY A 237 43.06 22.91 -9.26
CA GLY A 237 43.71 23.83 -8.33
C GLY A 237 42.90 24.04 -7.04
N ASN A 238 41.59 23.80 -7.09
CA ASN A 238 40.73 23.89 -5.93
C ASN A 238 40.89 22.64 -5.06
N LYS A 239 41.18 22.79 -3.76
CA LYS A 239 41.33 21.64 -2.87
C LYS A 239 39.98 21.12 -2.36
N ALA A 240 38.97 21.99 -2.24
CA ALA A 240 37.65 21.63 -1.71
C ALA A 240 36.85 20.78 -2.71
N ILE A 241 36.62 19.51 -2.37
CA ILE A 241 36.04 18.48 -3.26
C ILE A 241 34.77 18.99 -3.95
N LEU A 242 33.82 19.51 -3.18
CA LEU A 242 32.54 19.96 -3.72
C LEU A 242 32.64 21.20 -4.62
N GLN A 243 33.70 21.99 -4.50
CA GLN A 243 33.91 23.23 -5.27
C GLN A 243 34.77 23.03 -6.52
N LYS A 244 35.27 21.80 -6.76
CA LYS A 244 36.11 21.47 -7.92
C LYS A 244 35.33 21.44 -9.24
N GLN A 245 34.02 21.16 -9.20
CA GLN A 245 33.22 20.91 -10.40
C GLN A 245 31.73 21.20 -10.18
N GLY A 246 30.94 21.10 -11.25
CA GLY A 246 29.50 21.34 -11.23
C GLY A 246 28.71 20.16 -10.67
N ILE A 247 27.41 20.37 -10.46
CA ILE A 247 26.49 19.33 -9.97
C ILE A 247 26.41 18.17 -10.96
N LYS A 248 26.37 18.46 -12.27
CA LYS A 248 26.36 17.43 -13.31
C LYS A 248 27.55 16.49 -13.18
N GLU A 249 28.75 17.06 -13.04
CA GLU A 249 29.99 16.30 -12.93
C GLU A 249 30.04 15.49 -11.64
N HIS A 250 29.60 16.05 -10.51
CA HIS A 250 29.45 15.29 -9.25
C HIS A 250 28.49 14.11 -9.38
N VAL A 251 27.34 14.31 -10.01
CA VAL A 251 26.35 13.24 -10.26
C VAL A 251 26.97 12.14 -11.12
N CYS A 252 27.66 12.49 -12.21
CA CYS A 252 28.38 11.52 -13.04
C CYS A 252 29.45 10.77 -12.24
N ASP A 253 30.29 11.46 -11.47
CA ASP A 253 31.39 10.83 -10.72
C ASP A 253 30.91 9.86 -9.64
N ILE A 254 29.86 10.24 -8.90
CA ILE A 254 29.30 9.42 -7.82
C ILE A 254 28.54 8.21 -8.39
N LEU A 255 27.85 8.39 -9.52
CA LEU A 255 26.85 7.43 -10.01
C LEU A 255 27.32 6.58 -11.21
N GLU A 256 28.39 6.95 -11.94
CA GLU A 256 28.94 6.18 -13.08
C GLU A 256 29.86 5.00 -12.70
N GLY A 257 29.64 4.33 -11.57
CA GLY A 257 30.46 3.19 -11.12
C GLY A 257 30.75 2.08 -12.17
N GLY A 258 29.99 2.02 -13.27
CA GLY A 258 30.21 1.11 -14.40
C GLY A 258 31.36 1.48 -15.35
N ASN A 259 31.57 2.74 -15.72
CA ASN A 259 32.46 3.08 -16.84
C ASN A 259 33.93 2.81 -16.52
N GLN A 260 34.34 3.09 -15.26
CA GLN A 260 35.65 2.70 -14.77
C GLN A 260 35.77 1.18 -14.59
N ALA A 261 34.72 0.48 -14.17
CA ALA A 261 34.73 -0.97 -14.02
C ALA A 261 34.88 -1.70 -15.37
N PHE A 262 34.22 -1.22 -16.43
CA PHE A 262 34.40 -1.72 -17.79
C PHE A 262 35.82 -1.46 -18.28
N LYS A 263 36.36 -0.25 -18.12
CA LYS A 263 37.76 0.07 -18.47
C LYS A 263 38.78 -0.78 -17.69
N GLN A 264 38.54 -1.06 -16.41
CA GLN A 264 39.36 -1.96 -15.61
C GLN A 264 39.28 -3.40 -16.12
N ARG A 265 38.08 -3.84 -16.56
CA ARG A 265 37.85 -5.17 -17.14
C ARG A 265 38.52 -5.30 -18.51
N GLU A 266 38.39 -4.30 -19.39
CA GLU A 266 39.08 -4.21 -20.68
C GLU A 266 40.60 -4.27 -20.50
N ARG A 267 41.15 -3.50 -19.56
CA ARG A 267 42.58 -3.55 -19.21
C ARG A 267 43.02 -4.92 -18.68
N LYS A 268 42.20 -5.55 -17.83
CA LYS A 268 42.48 -6.89 -17.28
C LYS A 268 42.48 -7.97 -18.36
N TYR A 269 41.62 -7.85 -19.37
CA TYR A 269 41.49 -8.83 -20.46
C TYR A 269 42.20 -8.42 -21.75
N ALA A 270 42.93 -7.31 -21.75
CA ALA A 270 43.58 -6.73 -22.94
C ALA A 270 42.63 -6.58 -24.15
N ILE A 271 41.35 -6.30 -23.87
CA ILE A 271 40.35 -6.02 -24.91
C ILE A 271 40.58 -4.57 -25.34
N LYS A 272 40.88 -4.37 -26.63
CA LYS A 272 41.08 -3.06 -27.25
C LYS A 272 39.79 -2.53 -27.87
#